data_AF-A0A7V4EH27-F1
#
_entry.id   AF-A0A7V4EH27-F1
#
_cell.length_a   1.000
_cell.length_b   1.000
_cell.length_c   1.000
_cell.angle_alpha   90.00
_cell.angle_beta   90.00
_cell.angle_gamma   90.00
#
_symmetry.space_group_name_H-M   'P 1'
#
loop_
_entity.id
_entity.type
_entity.pdbx_description
1 polymer ?
#
loop_
_entity_poly.entity_id
_entity_poly.type
_entity_poly.pdbx_seq_one_letter_code
_entity_poly.pdbx_strand_id
1 'polypeptide(L)' 'MGGEAPLTLLLHLEGPLQSWGVGPRLDWRETAPYPTKSGVVGLLANALGRRRTEDVSDLASLRMGVAVLREGRPLLDLQT' A
#
# COMPACT_ATOMS: atom_id res chain seq x y z
N MET A 1 25.90 -2.87 -23.00
CA MET A 1 25.82 -2.14 -21.71
C MET A 1 24.95 -2.99 -20.80
N GLY A 2 25.56 -3.89 -20.03
CA GLY A 2 24.83 -4.83 -19.18
C GLY A 2 24.24 -4.09 -17.99
N GLY A 3 22.99 -3.67 -18.10
CA GLY A 3 22.24 -3.13 -16.97
C GLY A 3 21.86 -4.28 -16.06
N GLU A 4 22.36 -4.28 -14.83
CA GLU A 4 21.89 -5.17 -13.79
C GLU A 4 20.37 -4.99 -13.65
N ALA A 5 19.61 -6.09 -13.68
CA ALA A 5 18.17 -6.02 -13.48
C ALA A 5 17.89 -5.39 -12.11
N PRO A 6 16.96 -4.42 -12.00
CA PRO A 6 16.72 -3.75 -10.74
C PRO A 6 16.31 -4.76 -9.65
N LEU A 7 16.98 -4.70 -8.50
CA LEU A 7 16.60 -5.48 -7.33
C LEU A 7 15.13 -5.20 -6.98
N THR A 8 14.35 -6.27 -6.86
CA THR A 8 12.90 -6.19 -6.63
C THR A 8 12.55 -6.95 -5.37
N LEU A 9 11.91 -6.25 -4.43
CA LEU A 9 11.31 -6.86 -3.25
C LEU A 9 9.88 -7.30 -3.57
N LEU A 10 9.60 -8.59 -3.42
CA LEU A 10 8.26 -9.13 -3.53
C LEU A 10 7.59 -9.16 -2.16
N LEU A 11 6.38 -8.62 -2.07
CA LEU A 11 5.56 -8.62 -0.85
C LEU A 11 4.29 -9.41 -1.12
N HIS A 12 3.96 -10.36 -0.23
CA HIS A 12 2.67 -11.03 -0.23
C HIS A 12 1.76 -10.36 0.80
N LEU A 13 0.71 -9.69 0.33
CA LEU A 13 -0.24 -8.96 1.17
C LEU A 13 -1.53 -9.77 1.30
N GLU A 14 -1.62 -10.55 2.37
CA GLU A 14 -2.76 -11.41 2.68
C GLU A 14 -3.32 -11.08 4.07
N GLY A 15 -4.63 -11.24 4.23
CA GLY A 15 -5.35 -11.03 5.47
C GLY A 15 -6.85 -11.28 5.26
N PRO A 16 -7.62 -11.54 6.33
CA PRO A 16 -9.06 -11.79 6.22
C PRO A 16 -9.83 -10.58 5.68
N LEU A 17 -9.34 -9.36 5.98
CA LEU A 17 -9.87 -8.08 5.53
C LEU A 17 -8.71 -7.16 5.15
N GLN A 18 -8.92 -6.32 4.15
CA GLN A 18 -7.96 -5.27 3.75
C GLN A 18 -8.72 -4.00 3.39
N SER A 19 -8.11 -2.84 3.64
CA SER A 19 -8.64 -1.53 3.25
C SER A 19 -7.50 -0.62 2.82
N TRP A 20 -7.54 -0.18 1.56
CA TRP A 20 -6.52 0.59 0.89
C TRP A 20 -7.10 1.94 0.49
N GLY A 21 -7.06 2.88 1.42
CA GLY A 21 -7.74 4.18 1.33
C GLY A 21 -7.44 4.95 0.04
N VAL A 22 -8.50 5.42 -0.61
CA VAL A 22 -8.48 6.34 -1.76
C VAL A 22 -9.43 7.50 -1.51
N GLY A 23 -9.23 8.61 -2.23
CA GLY A 23 -10.13 9.77 -2.14
C GLY A 23 -9.95 10.62 -0.88
N PRO A 24 -10.88 11.54 -0.62
CA PRO A 24 -10.81 12.50 0.48
C PRO A 24 -11.09 11.84 1.84
N ARG A 25 -10.64 12.48 2.93
CA ARG A 25 -10.87 12.03 4.32
C ARG A 25 -12.21 12.53 4.85
N LEU A 26 -13.30 12.00 4.33
CA LEU A 26 -14.66 12.35 4.75
C LEU A 26 -15.27 11.21 5.59
N ASP A 27 -16.57 11.33 5.90
CA ASP A 27 -17.32 10.33 6.67
C ASP A 27 -17.39 8.98 5.95
N TRP A 28 -17.41 9.00 4.62
CA TRP A 28 -17.31 7.81 3.79
C TRP A 28 -15.85 7.50 3.44
N ARG A 29 -15.35 6.34 3.87
CA ARG A 29 -13.98 5.88 3.60
C ARG A 29 -13.97 4.81 2.52
N GLU A 30 -13.55 5.19 1.32
CA GLU A 30 -13.41 4.27 0.20
C GLU A 30 -12.13 3.44 0.29
N THR A 31 -12.17 2.23 -0.29
CA THR A 31 -11.00 1.37 -0.47
C THR A 31 -10.82 1.05 -1.94
N ALA A 32 -9.58 1.08 -2.42
CA ALA A 32 -9.21 0.49 -3.70
C ALA A 32 -9.35 -1.05 -3.65
N PRO A 33 -9.57 -1.70 -4.81
CA PRO A 33 -9.61 -3.17 -4.90
C PRO A 33 -8.21 -3.82 -4.79
N TYR A 34 -7.16 -3.01 -4.70
CA TYR A 34 -5.77 -3.44 -4.58
C TYR A 34 -4.94 -2.44 -3.75
N PRO A 35 -3.77 -2.84 -3.24
CA PRO A 35 -2.90 -1.98 -2.44
C PRO A 35 -2.52 -0.67 -3.14
N THR A 36 -2.67 0.44 -2.43
CA THR A 36 -2.23 1.76 -2.91
C THR A 36 -0.74 1.97 -2.65
N LYS A 37 -0.06 2.70 -3.55
CA LYS A 37 1.37 3.04 -3.38
C LYS A 37 1.64 3.75 -2.05
N SER A 38 0.80 4.70 -1.68
CA SER A 38 0.91 5.42 -0.40
C SER A 38 0.72 4.49 0.80
N GLY A 39 -0.21 3.53 0.74
CA GLY A 39 -0.42 2.54 1.79
C GLY A 39 0.81 1.64 1.99
N VAL A 40 1.39 1.12 0.90
CA VAL A 40 2.60 0.28 0.97
C VAL A 40 3.83 1.07 1.42
N VAL A 41 4.01 2.31 0.96
CA VAL A 41 5.08 3.20 1.47
C VAL A 41 4.93 3.42 2.97
N GLY A 42 3.71 3.67 3.46
CA GLY A 42 3.45 3.80 4.89
C GLY A 42 3.76 2.52 5.69
N LEU A 43 3.41 1.36 5.15
CA LEU A 43 3.73 0.06 5.74
C LEU A 43 5.26 -0.15 5.85
N LEU A 44 6.00 0.14 4.78
CA LEU A 44 7.46 0.04 4.77
C LEU A 44 8.11 1.05 5.74
N ALA A 45 7.62 2.29 5.77
CA ALA A 45 8.10 3.30 6.71
C ALA A 45 7.90 2.86 8.17
N ASN A 46 6.74 2.26 8.47
CA ASN A 46 6.45 1.71 9.79
C ASN A 46 7.37 0.54 10.15
N ALA A 47 7.60 -0.39 9.22
CA ALA A 47 8.53 -1.52 9.41
C ALA A 47 9.98 -1.07 9.66
N LEU A 48 10.38 0.05 9.06
CA LEU A 48 11.68 0.70 9.30
C LEU A 48 11.72 1.52 10.60
N GLY A 49 10.62 1.60 11.35
CA GLY A 49 10.54 2.35 12.61
C GLY A 49 10.44 3.87 12.44
N ARG A 50 10.09 4.38 11.25
CA ARG A 50 9.97 5.83 11.00
C ARG A 50 8.76 6.42 11.68
N ARG A 51 8.94 7.58 12.31
CA ARG A 51 7.86 8.41 12.85
C ARG A 51 7.07 9.08 11.74
N ARG A 52 5.88 9.56 12.08
CA ARG A 52 4.91 10.13 11.13
C ARG A 52 5.39 11.39 10.38
N THR A 53 6.35 12.11 10.97
CA THR A 53 6.93 13.36 10.46
C THR A 53 8.24 13.16 9.73
N GLU A 54 8.79 11.94 9.73
CA GLU A 54 10.05 11.66 9.05
C GLU A 54 9.83 11.57 7.54
N ASP A 55 10.87 11.94 6.78
CA ASP A 55 10.82 11.93 5.34
C ASP A 55 10.65 10.48 4.81
N VAL A 56 9.86 10.36 3.74
CA VAL A 56 9.58 9.09 3.05
C VAL A 56 9.86 9.21 1.55
N SER A 57 10.51 10.29 1.10
CA SER A 57 10.77 10.56 -0.31
C SER A 57 11.57 9.45 -1.00
N ASP A 58 12.49 8.82 -0.28
CA ASP A 58 13.24 7.64 -0.75
C ASP A 58 12.30 6.45 -1.04
N LEU A 59 11.41 6.11 -0.11
CA LEU A 59 10.42 5.03 -0.29
C LEU A 59 9.40 5.39 -1.38
N ALA A 60 8.97 6.64 -1.42
CA ALA A 60 8.04 7.15 -2.42
C ALA A 60 8.63 7.15 -3.84
N SER A 61 9.96 7.23 -3.97
CA SER A 61 10.66 7.15 -5.25
C SER A 61 10.65 5.75 -5.87
N LEU A 62 10.40 4.71 -5.07
CA LEU A 62 10.36 3.33 -5.54
C LEU A 62 9.22 3.11 -6.55
N ARG A 63 9.48 2.24 -7.53
CA ARG A 63 8.45 1.73 -8.45
C ARG A 63 7.69 0.59 -7.78
N MET A 64 6.37 0.61 -7.93
CA MET A 64 5.50 -0.42 -7.38
C MET A 64 4.67 -1.02 -8.51
N GLY A 65 4.74 -2.36 -8.63
CA GLY A 65 3.83 -3.15 -9.43
C GLY A 65 2.89 -3.94 -8.51
N VAL A 66 1.68 -4.22 -8.99
CA VAL A 66 0.70 -5.04 -8.27
C VAL A 66 0.27 -6.19 -9.18
N ALA A 67 0.27 -7.39 -8.61
CA ALA A 67 -0.38 -8.56 -9.19
C ALA A 67 -1.46 -9.05 -8.23
N VAL A 68 -2.71 -9.06 -8.68
CA VAL A 68 -3.83 -9.58 -7.91
C VAL A 68 -3.97 -11.07 -8.21
N LEU A 69 -3.65 -11.91 -7.23
CA LEU A 69 -3.73 -13.38 -7.39
C LEU A 69 -5.15 -13.90 -7.19
N ARG A 70 -5.91 -13.27 -6.30
CA ARG A 70 -7.33 -13.56 -6.02
C ARG A 70 -8.05 -12.26 -5.73
N GLU A 71 -9.15 -12.02 -6.42
CA GLU A 71 -9.97 -10.83 -6.18
C GLU A 71 -10.76 -10.96 -4.87
N GLY A 72 -10.79 -9.88 -4.10
CA GLY A 72 -11.63 -9.75 -2.92
C GLY A 72 -13.04 -9.28 -3.26
N ARG A 73 -13.95 -9.36 -2.29
CA ARG A 73 -15.28 -8.73 -2.38
C ARG A 73 -15.32 -7.51 -1.46
N PRO A 74 -15.81 -6.35 -1.92
CA PRO A 74 -15.95 -5.18 -1.07
C PRO A 74 -16.96 -5.47 0.04
N LEU A 75 -16.67 -4.96 1.23
CA LEU A 75 -17.53 -5.00 2.40
C LEU A 75 -17.75 -3.57 2.90
N LEU A 76 -18.95 -3.30 3.40
CA LEU A 76 -19.28 -2.06 4.09
C LEU A 76 -19.24 -2.31 5.59
N ASP A 77 -18.49 -1.49 6.31
CA ASP A 77 -18.51 -1.44 7.77
C ASP A 77 -19.23 -0.16 8.24
N LEU A 78 -20.21 -0.32 9.13
CA LEU A 78 -20.96 0.79 9.73
C LEU A 78 -20.30 1.15 11.08
N GLN A 79 -19.33 2.06 11.03
CA GLN A 79 -18.51 2.44 12.19
C GLN A 79 -19.01 3.76 12.82
N THR A 80 -19.35 3.75 14.13
CA THR A 80 -19.79 4.91 14.94
C THR A 80 -18.69 5.45 15.83
#